data_AF-A0A0F3MMS5-F1
#
_entry.id   AF-A0A0F3MMS5-F1
#
_cell.length_a   1.000
_cell.length_b   1.000
_cell.length_c   1.000
_cell.angle_alpha   90.00
_cell.angle_beta   90.00
_cell.angle_gamma   90.00
#
_symmetry.space_group_name_H-M   'P 1'
#
loop_
_entity.id
_entity.type
_entity.pdbx_description
1 polymer ?
#
loop_
_entity_poly.entity_id
_entity_poly.type
_entity_poly.pdbx_seq_one_letter_code
_entity_poly.pdbx_strand_id
1 'polypeptide(L)'
;MSKPILGIDVSKLDLTISLLIDKNYHHTKVNNNQQGFKELVKWLKKHKITQVAACMEATGKYGKSFANFLYSNNHKVSIVNPACINTFAKSKLSCHKTDKVDSMIIAEYQVRMIYINNSSE
;
A
#
# COMPACT_ATOMS: atom_id res chain seq x y z
N MET A 1 19.51 0.99 3.09
CA MET A 1 18.54 -0.09 2.77
C MET A 1 17.18 0.54 2.59
N SER A 2 16.55 0.35 1.43
CA SER A 2 15.21 0.93 1.17
C SER A 2 14.19 0.20 2.05
N LYS A 3 13.39 0.94 2.82
CA LYS A 3 12.28 0.34 3.56
C LYS A 3 11.28 -0.25 2.56
N PRO A 4 10.76 -1.48 2.78
CA PRO A 4 9.75 -2.05 1.90
C PRO A 4 8.45 -1.27 2.02
N ILE A 5 7.87 -0.92 0.88
CA ILE A 5 6.69 -0.06 0.79
C ILE A 5 5.53 -0.87 0.26
N LEU A 6 4.37 -0.76 0.92
CA LEU A 6 3.18 -1.52 0.61
C LEU A 6 2.08 -0.57 0.12
N GLY A 7 1.77 -0.57 -1.17
CA GLY A 7 0.60 0.10 -1.72
C GLY A 7 -0.61 -0.81 -1.67
N ILE A 8 -1.71 -0.32 -1.10
CA ILE A 8 -2.94 -1.09 -0.93
C ILE A 8 -4.09 -0.34 -1.58
N ASP A 9 -4.71 -0.98 -2.56
CA ASP A 9 -6.03 -0.61 -3.03
C ASP A 9 -7.09 -1.44 -2.27
N VAL A 10 -8.06 -0.75 -1.70
CA VAL A 10 -9.05 -1.33 -0.79
C VAL A 10 -10.40 -1.36 -1.48
N SER A 11 -10.88 -2.56 -1.77
CA SER A 11 -12.25 -2.78 -2.22
C SER A 11 -13.12 -3.35 -1.09
N LYS A 12 -14.43 -3.47 -1.34
CA LYS A 12 -15.38 -4.02 -0.37
C LYS A 12 -15.07 -5.48 -0.01
N LEU A 13 -14.66 -6.29 -0.97
CA LEU A 13 -14.48 -7.74 -0.80
C LEU A 13 -13.01 -8.15 -0.72
N ASP A 14 -12.14 -7.41 -1.41
CA ASP A 14 -10.73 -7.76 -1.59
C ASP A 14 -9.81 -6.56 -1.35
N LEU A 15 -8.54 -6.87 -1.09
CA LEU A 15 -7.43 -5.93 -0.99
C LEU A 15 -6.42 -6.28 -2.07
N THR A 16 -6.16 -5.34 -2.97
CA THR A 16 -5.11 -5.48 -3.99
C THR A 16 -3.84 -4.82 -3.46
N ILE A 17 -2.76 -5.59 -3.39
CA ILE A 17 -1.56 -5.22 -2.65
C ILE A 17 -0.35 -5.27 -3.58
N SER A 18 0.42 -4.18 -3.57
CA SER A 18 1.67 -4.03 -4.28
C SER A 18 2.79 -3.72 -3.30
N LEU A 19 3.79 -4.59 -3.25
CA LEU A 19 4.95 -4.47 -2.39
C LEU A 19 6.16 -4.09 -3.23
N LEU A 20 6.77 -2.96 -2.90
CA LEU A 20 7.99 -2.46 -3.51
C LEU A 20 9.19 -2.76 -2.61
N ILE A 21 10.12 -3.58 -3.11
CA ILE A 21 11.39 -3.93 -2.46
C ILE A 21 12.50 -3.74 -3.47
N ASP A 22 13.51 -2.92 -3.17
CA ASP A 22 14.69 -2.75 -4.03
C ASP A 22 14.37 -2.54 -5.53
N LYS A 23 13.36 -1.70 -5.81
CA LYS A 23 12.82 -1.39 -7.15
C LYS A 23 12.05 -2.52 -7.85
N ASN A 24 11.85 -3.67 -7.20
CA ASN A 24 11.01 -4.75 -7.68
C ASN A 24 9.61 -4.68 -7.05
N TYR A 25 8.59 -4.87 -7.89
CA TYR A 25 7.21 -4.96 -7.45
C TYR A 25 6.78 -6.42 -7.30
N HIS A 26 6.18 -6.73 -6.16
CA HIS A 26 5.49 -7.98 -5.91
C HIS A 26 4.02 -7.69 -5.68
N HIS A 27 3.15 -8.46 -6.33
CA HIS A 27 1.72 -8.26 -6.24
C HIS A 27 1.05 -9.43 -5.54
N THR A 28 0.04 -9.14 -4.73
CA THR A 28 -0.86 -10.15 -4.19
C THR A 28 -2.25 -9.56 -4.05
N LYS A 29 -3.25 -10.45 -3.98
CA LYS A 29 -4.63 -10.07 -3.71
C LYS A 29 -5.14 -10.97 -2.61
N VAL A 30 -5.73 -10.36 -1.58
CA VAL A 30 -6.26 -11.07 -0.41
C VAL A 30 -7.67 -10.60 -0.12
N ASN A 31 -8.47 -11.41 0.55
CA ASN A 31 -9.82 -11.00 0.95
C ASN A 31 -9.77 -9.89 2.01
N ASN A 32 -10.72 -8.97 1.98
CA ASN A 32 -10.89 -7.93 3.01
C ASN A 32 -11.58 -8.50 4.27
N ASN A 33 -10.95 -9.51 4.87
CA ASN A 33 -11.41 -10.16 6.08
C ASN A 33 -10.22 -10.67 6.90
N GLN A 34 -10.48 -11.15 8.12
CA GLN A 34 -9.43 -11.64 9.01
C GLN A 34 -8.59 -12.78 8.41
N GLN A 35 -9.18 -13.60 7.53
CA GLN A 35 -8.44 -14.67 6.85
C GLN A 35 -7.43 -14.08 5.87
N GLY A 36 -7.86 -13.15 5.01
CA GLY A 36 -6.96 -12.45 4.08
C GLY A 36 -5.87 -11.66 4.79
N PHE A 37 -6.14 -11.10 5.98
CA PHE A 37 -5.12 -10.43 6.78
C PHE A 37 -4.02 -11.41 7.25
N LYS A 38 -4.40 -12.62 7.65
CA LYS A 38 -3.44 -13.69 8.00
C LYS A 38 -2.65 -14.14 6.77
N GLU A 39 -3.29 -14.22 5.61
CA GLU A 39 -2.61 -14.54 4.35
C GLU A 39 -1.56 -13.49 3.99
N LEU A 40 -1.88 -12.21 4.16
CA LEU A 40 -0.92 -11.13 3.96
C LEU A 40 0.29 -11.27 4.88
N VAL A 41 0.08 -11.52 6.17
CA VAL A 41 1.20 -11.70 7.12
C VAL A 41 2.09 -12.88 6.70
N LYS A 42 1.50 -13.99 6.26
CA LYS A 42 2.25 -15.14 5.73
C LYS A 42 3.04 -14.74 4.48
N TRP A 43 2.45 -13.94 3.59
CA TRP A 43 3.10 -13.46 2.39
C TRP A 43 4.29 -12.53 2.70
N LEU A 44 4.12 -11.56 3.61
CA LEU A 44 5.22 -10.70 4.07
C LEU A 44 6.36 -11.50 4.71
N LYS A 45 6.03 -12.52 5.51
CA LYS A 45 7.02 -13.45 6.09
C LYS A 45 7.80 -14.22 5.03
N LYS A 46 7.17 -14.65 3.93
CA LYS A 46 7.87 -15.31 2.80
C LYS A 46 8.92 -14.39 2.18
N HIS A 47 8.67 -13.09 2.15
CA HIS A 47 9.61 -12.08 1.68
C HIS A 47 10.62 -11.62 2.74
N LYS A 48 10.65 -12.27 3.93
CA LYS A 48 11.51 -11.92 5.08
C LYS A 48 11.34 -10.47 5.56
N ILE A 49 10.13 -9.92 5.41
CA ILE A 49 9.83 -8.55 5.83
C ILE A 49 9.18 -8.56 7.21
N THR A 50 9.76 -7.78 8.12
CA THR A 50 9.25 -7.57 9.49
C THR A 50 8.49 -6.27 9.63
N GLN A 51 8.84 -5.24 8.86
CA GLN A 51 8.22 -3.92 8.93
C GLN A 51 8.05 -3.33 7.53
N VAL A 52 6.83 -2.86 7.22
CA VAL A 52 6.52 -2.14 5.97
C VAL A 52 6.04 -0.72 6.26
N ALA A 53 6.24 0.16 5.28
CA ALA A 53 5.51 1.41 5.16
C ALA A 53 4.32 1.20 4.22
N ALA A 54 3.15 0.97 4.80
CA ALA A 54 1.90 0.79 4.09
C ALA A 54 1.26 2.14 3.76
N CYS A 55 0.75 2.26 2.54
CA CYS A 55 -0.05 3.37 2.07
C CYS A 55 -1.34 2.83 1.50
N MET A 56 -2.44 3.48 1.87
CA MET A 56 -3.78 3.09 1.44
C MET A 56 -4.59 4.34 1.10
N GLU A 57 -5.45 4.21 0.10
CA GLU A 57 -6.42 5.23 -0.24
C GLU A 57 -7.51 5.29 0.85
N ALA A 58 -8.00 6.50 1.15
CA ALA A 58 -9.07 6.72 2.10
C ALA A 58 -10.44 6.30 1.54
N THR A 59 -10.65 5.00 1.31
CA THR A 59 -11.92 4.42 0.83
C THR A 59 -12.85 4.08 1.99
N GLY A 60 -13.33 5.12 2.67
CA GLY A 60 -14.41 5.04 3.66
C GLY A 60 -14.22 3.97 4.74
N LYS A 61 -15.30 3.23 5.07
CA LYS A 61 -15.34 2.27 6.20
C LYS A 61 -14.59 0.95 5.97
N TYR A 62 -14.25 0.61 4.72
CA TYR A 62 -13.72 -0.71 4.38
C TYR A 62 -12.22 -0.85 4.63
N GLY A 63 -11.47 0.26 4.67
CA GLY A 63 -10.03 0.26 4.94
C GLY A 63 -9.66 0.29 6.42
N LYS A 64 -10.57 0.74 7.29
CA LYS A 64 -10.27 1.02 8.71
C LYS A 64 -9.85 -0.22 9.50
N SER A 65 -10.55 -1.34 9.32
CA SER A 65 -10.22 -2.61 9.99
C SER A 65 -8.83 -3.11 9.59
N PHE A 66 -8.48 -2.97 8.32
CA PHE A 66 -7.18 -3.37 7.80
C PHE A 66 -6.05 -2.42 8.23
N ALA A 67 -6.30 -1.11 8.24
CA ALA A 67 -5.38 -0.10 8.77
C ALA A 67 -5.03 -0.39 10.23
N ASN A 68 -6.05 -0.63 11.07
CA ASN A 68 -5.87 -0.97 12.47
C ASN A 68 -5.08 -2.28 12.63
N PHE A 69 -5.37 -3.29 11.81
CA PHE A 69 -4.62 -4.54 11.83
C PHE A 69 -3.12 -4.32 11.55
N LEU A 70 -2.79 -3.54 10.51
CA LEU A 70 -1.40 -3.23 10.17
C LEU A 70 -0.71 -2.43 11.27
N TYR A 71 -1.40 -1.44 11.84
CA TYR A 71 -0.87 -0.62 12.93
C TYR A 71 -0.58 -1.46 14.18
N SER A 72 -1.51 -2.34 14.58
CA SER A 72 -1.32 -3.26 15.71
C SER A 72 -0.20 -4.29 15.48
N ASN A 73 0.16 -4.57 14.23
CA ASN A 73 1.30 -5.44 13.86
C ASN A 73 2.61 -4.64 13.67
N ASN A 74 2.69 -3.43 14.22
CA ASN A 74 3.90 -2.60 14.23
C ASN A 74 4.34 -2.12 12.83
N HIS A 75 3.43 -2.07 11.86
CA HIS A 75 3.67 -1.50 10.54
C HIS A 75 3.33 -0.01 10.52
N LYS A 76 4.04 0.78 9.68
CA LYS A 76 3.68 2.18 9.47
C LYS A 76 2.55 2.24 8.46
N VAL A 77 1.45 2.92 8.78
CA VAL A 77 0.29 3.05 7.90
C VAL A 77 0.04 4.52 7.59
N SER A 78 -0.05 4.84 6.31
CA SER A 78 -0.42 6.18 5.81
C SER A 78 -1.74 6.07 5.06
N ILE A 79 -2.73 6.81 5.49
CA ILE A 79 -4.03 6.92 4.81
C ILE A 79 -4.01 8.21 4.02
N VAL A 80 -4.14 8.10 2.70
CA VAL A 80 -4.01 9.23 1.78
C VAL A 80 -5.35 9.52 1.12
N ASN A 81 -5.64 10.80 0.92
CA ASN A 81 -6.84 11.22 0.21
C ASN A 81 -6.83 10.68 -1.24
N PRO A 82 -7.91 10.00 -1.70
CA PRO A 82 -8.05 9.56 -3.09
C PRO A 82 -7.75 10.65 -4.13
N ALA A 83 -8.12 11.90 -3.84
CA ALA A 83 -7.86 13.02 -4.73
C ALA A 83 -6.36 13.27 -4.97
N CYS A 84 -5.51 13.03 -3.96
CA CYS A 84 -4.06 13.17 -4.07
C CYS A 84 -3.47 12.06 -4.96
N ILE A 85 -3.89 10.82 -4.74
CA ILE A 85 -3.46 9.66 -5.54
C ILE A 85 -3.88 9.83 -7.00
N ASN A 86 -5.14 10.24 -7.25
CA ASN A 86 -5.66 10.47 -8.59
C ASN A 86 -4.93 11.62 -9.31
N THR A 87 -4.65 12.72 -8.62
CA THR A 87 -3.84 13.82 -9.20
C THR A 87 -2.42 13.35 -9.54
N PHE A 88 -1.81 12.54 -8.69
CA PHE A 88 -0.49 11.96 -8.95
C PHE A 88 -0.50 10.97 -10.13
N ALA A 89 -1.52 10.11 -10.23
CA ALA A 89 -1.72 9.21 -11.35
C ALA A 89 -1.84 9.96 -12.69
N LYS A 90 -2.62 11.06 -12.70
CA LYS A 90 -2.76 11.94 -13.87
C LYS A 90 -1.42 12.58 -14.27
N SER A 91 -0.63 13.04 -13.30
CA SER A 91 0.70 13.59 -13.55
C SER A 91 1.67 12.57 -14.16
N LYS A 92 1.45 11.26 -13.94
CA LYS A 92 2.25 10.17 -14.49
C LYS A 92 1.81 9.73 -15.90
N LEU A 93 0.80 10.37 -16.50
CA LEU A 93 0.21 9.99 -17.80
C LEU A 93 -0.24 8.51 -17.85
N SER A 94 -0.58 7.93 -16.70
CA SER A 94 -1.00 6.53 -16.64
C SER A 94 -2.46 6.41 -17.08
N CYS A 95 -2.68 6.06 -18.35
CA CYS A 95 -4.01 5.95 -18.97
C CYS A 95 -4.68 4.57 -18.79
N HIS A 96 -4.01 3.60 -18.17
CA HIS A 96 -4.54 2.24 -18.00
C HIS A 96 -4.88 1.95 -16.54
N LYS A 97 -6.17 2.12 -16.19
CA LYS A 97 -6.72 1.72 -14.89
C LYS A 97 -6.78 0.20 -14.81
N THR A 98 -5.85 -0.39 -14.08
CA THR A 98 -5.90 -1.81 -13.71
C THR A 98 -5.60 -1.89 -12.23
N ASP A 99 -6.29 -2.78 -11.51
CA ASP A 99 -6.11 -3.04 -10.07
C ASP A 99 -4.63 -3.07 -9.61
N LYS A 100 -3.75 -3.62 -10.46
CA LYS A 100 -2.30 -3.68 -10.21
C LYS A 100 -1.61 -2.32 -10.32
N VAL A 101 -1.99 -1.51 -11.30
CA VAL A 101 -1.43 -0.19 -11.54
C VAL A 101 -1.86 0.77 -10.43
N ASP A 102 -3.12 0.69 -9.97
CA ASP A 102 -3.61 1.53 -8.87
C ASP A 102 -2.80 1.29 -7.57
N SER A 103 -2.66 0.04 -7.15
CA SER A 103 -1.84 -0.29 -5.96
C SER A 103 -0.35 0.06 -6.14
N MET A 104 0.19 0.01 -7.36
CA MET A 104 1.57 0.43 -7.66
C MET A 104 1.74 1.95 -7.51
N ILE A 105 0.81 2.75 -8.04
CA ILE A 105 0.81 4.21 -7.92
C ILE A 105 0.76 4.63 -6.46
N ILE A 106 -0.02 3.93 -5.63
CA ILE A 106 -0.09 4.17 -4.18
C ILE A 106 1.26 3.91 -3.52
N ALA A 107 1.97 2.83 -3.89
CA ALA A 107 3.32 2.56 -3.39
C ALA A 107 4.31 3.65 -3.81
N GLU A 108 4.29 4.08 -5.08
CA GLU A 108 5.14 5.18 -5.57
C GLU A 108 4.87 6.51 -4.85
N TYR A 109 3.59 6.83 -4.60
CA TYR A 109 3.23 8.02 -3.85
C TYR A 109 3.84 8.00 -2.44
N GLN A 110 3.79 6.85 -1.77
CA GLN A 110 4.42 6.68 -0.46
C GLN A 110 5.93 6.84 -0.50
N VAL A 111 6.61 6.34 -1.54
CA VAL A 111 8.05 6.61 -1.76
C VAL A 111 8.27 8.11 -1.78
N ARG A 112 7.53 8.85 -2.63
CA ARG A 112 7.67 10.30 -2.80
C ARG A 112 7.45 11.06 -1.49
N MET A 113 6.42 10.69 -0.73
CA MET A 113 6.11 11.27 0.59
C MET A 113 7.25 11.06 1.59
N ILE A 114 7.81 9.85 1.65
CA ILE A 114 8.95 9.55 2.52
C ILE A 114 10.15 10.42 2.12
N TYR A 115 10.47 10.54 0.83
CA TYR A 115 11.58 11.37 0.37
C TYR A 115 11.41 12.84 0.78
N ILE A 116 10.23 13.44 0.60
CA ILE A 116 9.98 14.84 0.96
C ILE A 116 10.16 15.06 2.47
N ASN A 117 9.62 14.15 3.30
CA ASN A 117 9.73 14.25 4.75
C ASN A 117 11.16 14.03 5.27
N ASN A 118 12.02 13.34 4.52
CA ASN A 118 13.45 13.14 4.88
C ASN A 118 14.37 14.18 4.19
N SER A 119 13.86 15.02 3.29
CA SER A 119 14.63 16.10 2.62
C SER A 119 14.40 17.46 3.27
N SER A 120 13.63 17.50 4.37
CA SER A 120 13.35 18.70 5.16
C SER A 120 14.15 18.73 6.46
N GLU A 121 15.17 17.86 6.58
CA GLU A 121 16.20 17.86 7.63
C GLU A 121 17.55 18.29 7.05
#